data_AF-A0A0Q8PHM8-F1
#
_entry.id   AF-A0A0Q8PHM8-F1
#
_cell.length_a   1.000
_cell.length_b   1.000
_cell.length_c   1.000
_cell.angle_alpha   90.00
_cell.angle_beta   90.00
_cell.angle_gamma   90.00
#
_symmetry.space_group_name_H-M   'P 1'
#
loop_
_entity.id
_entity.type
_entity.pdbx_description
1 polymer ?
#
loop_
_entity_poly.entity_id
_entity_poly.type
_entity_poly.pdbx_seq_one_letter_code
_entity_poly.pdbx_strand_id
1 'polypeptide(L)' 'MEPYESLRDRWLDKPDCEEIAAASGTVYQVEIEAFWDGPKALNGNLRVWVSAGSWLMPPTESFIIAPDGSFIGE' A
#
# COMPACT_ATOMS: atom_id res chain seq x y z
N MET A 1 9.33 10.28 -1.01
CA MET A 1 8.88 8.88 -0.84
C MET A 1 9.36 8.44 0.53
N GLU A 2 8.50 7.80 1.32
CA GLU A 2 8.87 7.26 2.63
C GLU A 2 10.01 6.23 2.49
N PRO A 3 10.92 6.10 3.47
CA PRO A 3 11.98 5.10 3.45
C PRO A 3 11.44 3.67 3.37
N TYR A 4 12.16 2.78 2.69
CA TYR A 4 11.81 1.35 2.58
C TYR A 4 11.50 0.70 3.94
N GLU A 5 12.34 0.95 4.95
CA GLU A 5 12.16 0.38 6.29
C GLU A 5 10.87 0.87 6.96
N SER A 6 10.51 2.14 6.78
CA SER A 6 9.26 2.69 7.30
C SER A 6 8.04 2.03 6.65
N LEU A 7 8.08 1.85 5.32
CA LEU A 7 7.01 1.19 4.58
C LEU A 7 6.85 -0.27 5.02
N ARG A 8 7.97 -0.99 5.17
CA ARG A 8 8.01 -2.37 5.66
C ARG A 8 7.42 -2.46 7.07
N ASP A 9 7.97 -1.71 8.01
CA ASP A 9 7.67 -1.92 9.43
C ASP A 9 6.23 -1.50 9.76
N ARG A 10 5.70 -0.53 9.00
CA ARG A 10 4.34 -0.01 9.14
C ARG A 10 3.29 -0.91 8.49
N TRP A 11 3.50 -1.35 7.24
CA TRP A 11 2.42 -1.93 6.43
C TRP A 11 2.66 -3.38 5.98
N LEU A 12 3.86 -3.94 6.14
CA LEU A 12 4.09 -5.35 5.79
C LEU A 12 3.31 -6.26 6.73
N ASP A 13 2.39 -7.05 6.17
CA ASP A 13 1.49 -7.94 6.91
C ASP A 13 0.68 -7.22 8.02
N LYS A 14 0.51 -5.90 7.87
CA LYS A 14 -0.14 -5.00 8.83
C LYS A 14 -0.94 -3.92 8.09
N PRO A 15 -2.07 -4.28 7.47
CA PRO A 15 -2.90 -3.29 6.78
C PRO A 15 -3.35 -2.18 7.73
N ASP A 16 -3.25 -0.94 7.26
CA ASP A 16 -3.70 0.27 7.94
C ASP A 16 -5.00 0.74 7.28
N CYS A 17 -6.09 0.78 8.05
CA CYS A 17 -7.41 1.12 7.54
C CYS A 17 -7.91 2.40 8.21
N GLU A 18 -8.26 3.40 7.40
CA GLU A 18 -8.82 4.67 7.87
C GLU A 18 -10.10 5.03 7.12
N GLU A 19 -11.00 5.75 7.80
CA GLU A 19 -12.19 6.31 7.17
C GLU A 19 -11.95 7.78 6.81
N ILE A 20 -12.12 8.11 5.54
CA ILE A 20 -11.97 9.47 5.02
C ILE A 20 -13.31 9.99 4.52
N ALA A 21 -13.73 11.13 5.07
CA ALA A 21 -14.89 11.87 4.56
C ALA A 21 -14.47 12.76 3.37
N ALA A 22 -15.06 12.53 2.21
CA ALA A 22 -14.92 13.42 1.06
C ALA A 22 -15.71 14.73 1.27
N ALA A 23 -15.41 15.75 0.45
CA ALA A 23 -16.11 17.04 0.49
C ALA A 23 -17.63 16.92 0.25
N SER A 24 -18.10 15.83 -0.37
CA SER A 24 -19.52 15.51 -0.55
C SER A 24 -20.21 15.00 0.72
N GLY A 25 -19.47 14.70 1.79
CA GLY A 25 -19.96 14.01 2.98
C GLY A 25 -19.99 12.48 2.85
N THR A 26 -19.59 11.93 1.69
CA THR A 26 -19.43 10.49 1.51
C THR A 26 -18.19 10.01 2.28
N VAL A 27 -18.35 8.96 3.08
CA VAL A 27 -17.23 8.32 3.80
C VAL A 27 -16.72 7.15 2.96
N TYR A 28 -15.40 7.10 2.79
CA TYR A 28 -14.68 6.02 2.14
C TYR A 28 -13.77 5.34 3.16
N GLN A 29 -13.74 4.01 3.15
CA GLN A 29 -12.66 3.29 3.79
C GLN A 29 -11.46 3.32 2.84
N VAL A 30 -10.32 3.73 3.36
CA VAL A 30 -9.02 3.66 2.70
C VAL A 30 -8.18 2.63 3.43
N GLU A 31 -7.58 1.71 2.69
CA GLU A 31 -6.68 0.70 3.21
C GLU A 31 -5.33 0.81 2.53
N ILE A 32 -4.27 0.78 3.33
CA ILE A 32 -2.89 0.73 2.88
C ILE A 32 -2.27 -0.57 3.39
N GLU A 33 -1.76 -1.38 2.48
CA GLU A 33 -1.10 -2.64 2.82
C GLU A 33 0.21 -2.75 2.04
N ALA A 34 1.23 -3.36 2.64
CA ALA A 34 2.42 -3.78 1.93
C ALA A 34 2.58 -5.30 1.98
N PHE A 35 3.05 -5.86 0.87
CA PHE A 35 3.39 -7.27 0.78
C PHE A 35 4.59 -7.48 -0.15
N TRP A 36 5.21 -8.65 -0.04
CA TRP A 36 6.35 -9.00 -0.88
C TRP A 36 5.95 -9.08 -2.34
N ASP A 37 6.71 -8.40 -3.22
CA ASP A 37 6.45 -8.44 -4.64
C ASP A 37 6.89 -9.79 -5.23
N GLY A 38 5.92 -10.69 -5.40
CA GLY A 38 6.07 -12.02 -6.02
C GLY A 38 6.29 -13.17 -5.03
N PRO A 39 6.22 -14.43 -5.52
CA PRO A 39 6.28 -15.66 -4.70
C PRO A 39 7.65 -15.88 -4.01
N LYS A 40 8.59 -14.98 -4.22
CA LYS A 40 9.94 -15.02 -3.72
C LYS A 40 10.27 -13.66 -3.14
N ALA A 41 10.17 -13.52 -1.82
CA ALA A 41 10.79 -12.44 -1.05
C ALA A 41 12.33 -12.33 -1.26
N LEU A 42 12.92 -13.15 -2.15
CA LEU A 42 14.34 -13.24 -2.48
C LEU A 42 14.97 -11.90 -2.91
N ASN A 43 14.21 -11.00 -3.53
CA ASN A 43 14.72 -9.69 -3.92
C ASN A 43 14.43 -8.60 -2.87
N GLY A 44 13.60 -8.91 -1.87
CA GLY A 44 13.20 -7.99 -0.80
C GLY A 44 12.33 -6.81 -1.27
N ASN A 45 11.84 -6.83 -2.50
CA ASN A 45 11.00 -5.75 -3.01
C ASN A 45 9.63 -5.78 -2.30
N LEU A 46 9.14 -4.61 -1.92
CA LEU A 46 7.81 -4.43 -1.36
C LEU A 46 6.90 -3.82 -2.41
N ARG A 47 5.73 -4.42 -2.58
CA ARG A 47 4.60 -3.76 -3.22
C ARG A 47 3.77 -3.11 -2.12
N VAL A 48 3.58 -1.81 -2.22
CA VAL A 48 2.65 -1.04 -1.38
C VAL A 48 1.40 -0.80 -2.20
N TRP A 49 0.25 -1.16 -1.66
CA TRP A 49 -1.06 -1.05 -2.29
C TRP A 49 -1.91 -0.08 -1.47
N VAL A 50 -2.57 0.86 -2.15
CA VAL A 50 -3.58 1.74 -1.57
C VAL A 50 -4.92 1.43 -2.23
N SER A 51 -5.95 1.13 -1.45
CA SER A 51 -7.30 0.94 -1.95
C SER A 51 -8.27 1.88 -1.25
N ALA A 52 -9.24 2.43 -1.99
CA ALA A 52 -10.23 3.34 -1.45
C ALA A 52 -11.62 3.00 -1.97
N GLY A 53 -12.55 2.64 -1.09
CA GLY A 53 -13.92 2.34 -1.51
C GLY A 53 -14.77 1.66 -0.45
N SER A 54 -16.07 1.59 -0.72
CA SER A 54 -17.07 0.90 0.10
C SER A 54 -17.67 -0.32 -0.60
N TRP A 55 -17.05 -0.77 -1.71
CA TRP A 55 -17.57 -1.75 -2.66
C TRP A 55 -16.66 -2.97 -2.77
N LEU A 56 -17.17 -4.06 -3.37
CA LEU A 56 -16.46 -5.34 -3.55
C LEU A 56 -15.16 -5.25 -4.39
N MET A 57 -14.93 -4.14 -5.10
CA MET A 57 -13.72 -3.87 -5.89
C MET A 57 -13.35 -2.38 -5.77
N PRO A 58 -12.65 -1.97 -4.71
CA PRO A 58 -12.26 -0.58 -4.51
C PRO A 58 -11.24 -0.12 -5.57
N PRO A 59 -11.32 1.14 -6.04
CA PRO A 59 -10.21 1.84 -6.68
C PRO A 59 -8.90 1.55 -5.98
N THR A 60 -7.87 1.27 -6.76
CA THR A 60 -6.58 0.76 -6.30
C THR A 60 -5.46 1.45 -7.06
N GLU A 61 -4.43 1.87 -6.35
CA GLU A 61 -3.11 2.17 -6.91
C GLU A 61 -2.02 1.42 -6.13
N SER A 62 -0.89 1.14 -6.77
CA SER A 62 0.20 0.44 -6.10
C SER A 62 1.56 0.82 -6.64
N PHE A 63 2.60 0.68 -5.84
CA PHE A 63 3.97 0.82 -6.34
C PHE A 63 4.90 -0.22 -5.74
N ILE A 64 6.03 -0.43 -6.40
CA ILE A 64 7.08 -1.34 -5.98
C ILE A 64 8.33 -0.55 -5.58
N ILE A 65 8.88 -0.86 -4.41
CA ILE A 65 10.13 -0.29 -3.90
C ILE A 65 11.15 -1.40 -3.56
N ALA A 66 12.41 -1.19 -3.93
CA ALA A 66 13.52 -2.07 -3.61
C ALA A 66 14.04 -1.84 -2.18
N PRO A 67 14.77 -2.81 -1.57
CA PRO A 67 15.39 -2.64 -0.24
C PRO A 67 16.32 -1.44 -0.10
N ASP A 68 16.93 -0.99 -1.19
CA ASP A 68 17.79 0.19 -1.22
C ASP A 68 17.02 1.53 -1.29
N GLY A 69 15.68 1.47 -1.30
CA GLY A 69 14.79 2.62 -1.41
C GLY A 69 14.50 3.06 -2.84
N SER A 70 15.04 2.39 -3.86
CA SER A 70 14.78 2.72 -5.26
C SER A 70 13.34 2.37 -5.65
N PHE A 71 12.66 3.29 -6.33
CA PHE A 71 11.38 3.02 -6.97
C PHE A 71 11.59 2.12 -8.20
N ILE A 72 10.86 1.01 -8.28
CA ILE A 72 10.97 0.05 -9.38
C ILE A 72 9.88 0.28 -10.43
N GLY A 73 8.66 0.63 -10.02
CA GLY A 73 7.54 0.82 -10.93
C GLY A 73 6.17 0.69 -10.29
N GLU A 74 5.16 0.78 -11.14
CA GLU A 74 3.73 0.50 -10.91
C GLU A 74 3.20 -0.30 -12.10
#